data_AF-A0A968VE32-F1
#
_entry.id   AF-A0A968VE32-F1
#
_cell.length_a   1.000
_cell.length_b   1.000
_cell.length_c   1.000
_cell.angle_alpha   90.00
_cell.angle_beta   90.00
_cell.angle_gamma   90.00
#
_symmetry.space_group_name_H-M   'P 1'
#
loop_
_entity.id
_entity.type
_entity.pdbx_description
1 polymer ?
#
loop_
_entity_poly.entity_id
_entity_poly.type
_entity_poly.pdbx_seq_one_letter_code
_entity_poly.pdbx_strand_id
1 'polypeptide(L)'
;MPNYVRDITTLQSHAVMWWTEKSKEENTTVSVIPRLLETQEDFISILQLSKNSPTQIFDLVKAAEFPANLFLKHLAVISDYDGELIQILGRNFTTIFTKVDQTGNPIMNYVWRGNNYQYIFESMPVKGLSNKKLNIDGNGLKLDKSFDSLKRDMTMILLYASTSNISGYAGLDACLLGSLLGNEVALERHIKQRYIVVSRITGGANANSLGQLAQNYIVKYLKVN
;
A
#
# COMPACT_ATOMS: atom_id res chain seq x y z
N MET A 1 -25.00 34.97 -17.30
CA MET A 1 -24.06 34.66 -16.19
C MET A 1 -24.55 35.43 -14.98
N PRO A 2 -25.11 34.81 -13.93
CA PRO A 2 -25.49 35.56 -12.76
C PRO A 2 -24.22 35.98 -12.01
N ASN A 3 -24.11 37.29 -11.74
CA ASN A 3 -23.07 37.86 -10.89
C ASN A 3 -23.39 37.49 -9.45
N TYR A 4 -22.58 36.62 -8.85
CA TYR A 4 -22.71 36.26 -7.45
C TYR A 4 -22.35 37.44 -6.54
N VAL A 5 -23.26 37.83 -5.65
CA VAL A 5 -22.94 38.69 -4.52
C VAL A 5 -22.24 37.82 -3.48
N ARG A 6 -20.90 37.84 -3.50
CA ARG A 6 -20.02 37.12 -2.57
C ARG A 6 -19.99 37.81 -1.21
N ASP A 7 -21.14 37.88 -0.54
CA ASP A 7 -21.22 38.45 0.80
C ASP A 7 -20.81 37.41 1.86
N ILE A 8 -19.91 37.80 2.76
CA ILE A 8 -19.33 36.93 3.80
C ILE A 8 -20.43 36.35 4.69
N THR A 9 -21.48 37.13 4.97
CA THR A 9 -22.61 36.74 5.81
C THR A 9 -23.42 35.58 5.21
N THR A 10 -23.57 35.55 3.88
CA THR A 10 -24.28 34.47 3.17
C THR A 10 -23.45 33.19 3.10
N LEU A 11 -22.13 33.32 2.99
CA LEU A 11 -21.21 32.18 3.03
C LEU A 11 -21.10 31.58 4.43
N GLN A 12 -21.08 32.42 5.47
CA GLN A 12 -21.04 31.97 6.86
C GLN A 12 -22.28 31.18 7.28
N SER A 13 -23.47 31.54 6.78
CA SER A 13 -24.71 30.81 7.11
C SER A 13 -24.77 29.40 6.53
N HIS A 14 -23.96 29.11 5.51
CA HIS A 14 -23.80 27.77 4.91
C HIS A 14 -22.45 27.11 5.26
N ALA A 15 -21.58 27.82 5.99
CA ALA A 15 -20.28 27.31 6.39
C ALA A 15 -20.44 26.36 7.57
N VAL A 16 -19.80 25.19 7.47
CA VAL A 16 -19.77 24.23 8.57
C VAL A 16 -18.51 24.48 9.39
N MET A 17 -18.68 24.93 10.64
CA MET A 17 -17.56 25.21 11.56
C MET A 17 -16.88 23.93 12.11
N TRP A 18 -17.56 22.79 12.04
CA TRP A 18 -17.12 21.50 12.58
C TRP A 18 -17.42 20.37 11.59
N TRP A 19 -16.61 19.32 11.54
CA TRP A 19 -16.87 18.19 10.63
C TRP A 19 -18.24 17.54 10.88
N THR A 20 -19.15 17.60 9.89
CA THR A 20 -20.46 16.93 9.96
C THR A 20 -20.31 15.41 9.95
N GLU A 21 -21.29 14.68 10.48
CA GLU A 21 -21.31 13.21 10.39
C GLU A 21 -21.28 12.71 8.95
N LYS A 22 -21.98 13.39 8.04
CA LYS A 22 -21.94 13.09 6.60
C LYS A 22 -20.52 13.21 6.00
N SER A 23 -19.77 14.26 6.38
CA SER A 23 -18.38 14.42 5.94
C SER A 23 -17.44 13.38 6.56
N LYS A 24 -17.73 12.95 7.80
CA LYS A 24 -17.00 11.85 8.45
C LYS A 24 -17.29 10.53 7.74
N GLU A 25 -18.54 10.21 7.42
CA GLU A 25 -18.93 9.01 6.67
C GLU A 25 -18.32 8.98 5.26
N GLU A 26 -18.41 10.07 4.51
CA GLU A 26 -17.79 10.20 3.19
C GLU A 26 -16.26 9.98 3.27
N ASN A 27 -15.61 10.50 4.31
CA ASN A 27 -14.18 10.28 4.52
C ASN A 27 -13.85 8.87 5.04
N THR A 28 -14.69 8.23 5.86
CA THR A 28 -14.55 6.82 6.26
C THR A 28 -14.62 5.91 5.03
N THR A 29 -15.47 6.23 4.05
CA THR A 29 -15.49 5.50 2.78
C THR A 29 -14.29 5.79 1.87
N VAL A 30 -13.49 6.81 2.13
CA VAL A 30 -12.28 7.15 1.37
C VAL A 30 -11.00 6.72 2.10
N SER A 31 -11.05 6.65 3.43
CA SER A 31 -9.91 6.40 4.29
C SER A 31 -9.54 4.92 4.33
N VAL A 32 -8.27 4.65 4.06
CA VAL A 32 -7.72 3.29 4.01
C VAL A 32 -7.43 2.73 5.40
N ILE A 33 -7.28 3.60 6.41
CA ILE A 33 -6.81 3.23 7.75
C ILE A 33 -7.77 2.31 8.50
N PRO A 34 -9.10 2.59 8.59
CA PRO A 34 -10.00 1.75 9.37
C PRO A 34 -9.97 0.30 8.89
N ARG A 35 -10.01 0.11 7.57
CA ARG A 35 -9.90 -1.22 6.94
C ARG A 35 -8.57 -1.90 7.26
N LEU A 36 -7.45 -1.17 7.26
CA LEU A 36 -6.14 -1.75 7.63
C LEU A 36 -6.04 -2.08 9.12
N LEU A 37 -6.73 -1.37 10.01
CA LEU A 37 -6.75 -1.69 11.44
C LEU A 37 -7.63 -2.92 11.71
N GLU A 38 -8.78 -3.01 11.04
CA GLU A 38 -9.71 -4.14 11.13
C GLU A 38 -9.05 -5.45 10.67
N THR A 39 -8.24 -5.41 9.61
CA THR A 39 -7.62 -6.62 9.02
C THR A 39 -6.17 -6.86 9.46
N GLN A 40 -5.70 -6.12 10.47
CA GLN A 40 -4.30 -6.18 10.92
C GLN A 40 -3.93 -7.55 11.51
N GLU A 41 -4.77 -8.09 12.39
CA GLU A 41 -4.50 -9.36 13.10
C GLU A 41 -4.50 -10.55 12.14
N ASP A 42 -5.42 -10.55 11.15
CA ASP A 42 -5.45 -11.56 10.09
C ASP A 42 -4.16 -11.52 9.25
N PHE A 43 -3.72 -10.32 8.87
CA PHE A 43 -2.46 -10.12 8.16
C PHE A 43 -1.25 -10.64 8.95
N ILE A 44 -1.17 -10.34 10.26
CA ILE A 44 -0.10 -10.83 11.14
C ILE A 44 -0.13 -12.36 11.20
N SER A 45 -1.32 -12.95 11.38
CA SER A 45 -1.51 -14.39 11.48
C SER A 45 -1.02 -15.12 10.21
N ILE A 46 -1.35 -14.59 9.03
CA ILE A 46 -0.88 -15.15 7.74
C ILE A 46 0.65 -15.11 7.64
N LEU A 47 1.31 -14.03 8.07
CA LEU A 47 2.77 -13.94 8.07
C LEU A 47 3.41 -14.89 9.09
N GLN A 48 2.86 -15.03 10.29
CA GLN A 48 3.37 -15.94 11.32
C GLN A 48 3.32 -17.41 10.85
N LEU A 49 2.25 -17.78 10.13
CA LEU A 49 2.10 -19.11 9.54
C LEU A 49 3.01 -19.37 8.33
N SER A 50 3.52 -18.31 7.68
CA SER A 50 4.39 -18.36 6.49
C SER A 50 5.85 -18.67 6.82
N LYS A 51 6.11 -19.83 7.44
CA LYS A 51 7.43 -20.19 7.96
C LYS A 51 8.13 -21.36 7.25
N ASN A 52 7.47 -22.01 6.29
CA ASN A 52 7.99 -23.23 5.65
C ASN A 52 8.72 -22.95 4.34
N SER A 53 8.28 -21.95 3.56
CA SER A 53 8.95 -21.52 2.34
C SER A 53 8.78 -20.02 2.09
N PRO A 54 9.64 -19.39 1.27
CA PRO A 54 9.53 -17.95 1.00
C PRO A 54 8.23 -17.54 0.30
N THR A 55 7.62 -18.47 -0.46
CA THR A 55 6.42 -18.23 -1.28
C THR A 55 5.14 -18.77 -0.66
N GLN A 56 5.22 -19.45 0.49
CA GLN A 56 4.07 -20.03 1.20
C GLN A 56 2.95 -19.01 1.46
N ILE A 57 3.34 -17.74 1.60
CA ILE A 57 2.42 -16.62 1.83
C ILE A 57 1.27 -16.59 0.81
N PHE A 58 1.53 -16.92 -0.45
CA PHE A 58 0.51 -16.87 -1.49
C PHE A 58 -0.58 -17.93 -1.29
N ASP A 59 -0.19 -19.12 -0.82
CA ASP A 59 -1.11 -20.22 -0.55
C ASP A 59 -1.94 -19.92 0.70
N LEU A 60 -1.32 -19.33 1.72
CA LEU A 60 -2.01 -18.95 2.96
C LEU A 60 -2.98 -17.79 2.77
N VAL A 61 -2.60 -16.75 2.03
CA VAL A 61 -3.50 -15.65 1.68
C VAL A 61 -4.70 -16.17 0.89
N LYS A 62 -4.47 -17.09 -0.05
CA LYS A 62 -5.55 -17.72 -0.81
C LYS A 62 -6.45 -18.58 0.08
N ALA A 63 -5.88 -19.37 0.99
CA ALA A 63 -6.63 -20.24 1.90
C ALA A 63 -7.44 -19.45 2.94
N ALA A 64 -6.93 -18.29 3.38
CA ALA A 64 -7.63 -17.38 4.28
C ALA A 64 -8.68 -16.49 3.58
N GLU A 65 -8.83 -16.63 2.25
CA GLU A 65 -9.65 -15.75 1.41
C GLU A 65 -9.33 -14.26 1.60
N PHE A 66 -8.09 -13.95 1.98
CA PHE A 66 -7.67 -12.59 2.29
C PHE A 66 -7.40 -11.81 1.00
N PRO A 67 -7.95 -10.60 0.80
CA PRO A 67 -7.77 -9.86 -0.45
C PRO A 67 -6.30 -9.52 -0.70
N ALA A 68 -5.76 -9.91 -1.86
CA ALA A 68 -4.36 -9.74 -2.19
C ALA A 68 -3.94 -8.27 -2.32
N ASN A 69 -4.83 -7.41 -2.82
CA ASN A 69 -4.60 -5.97 -2.84
C ASN A 69 -4.53 -5.38 -1.41
N LEU A 70 -5.38 -5.85 -0.50
CA LEU A 70 -5.32 -5.44 0.91
C LEU A 70 -4.03 -5.96 1.57
N PHE A 71 -3.66 -7.20 1.30
CA PHE A 71 -2.41 -7.80 1.79
C PHE A 71 -1.19 -7.00 1.33
N LEU A 72 -1.16 -6.68 0.02
CA LEU A 72 -0.11 -5.87 -0.56
C LEU A 72 -0.07 -4.46 0.03
N LYS A 73 -1.23 -3.88 0.37
CA LYS A 73 -1.28 -2.58 1.05
C LYS A 73 -0.65 -2.65 2.44
N HIS A 74 -0.94 -3.68 3.22
CA HIS A 74 -0.31 -3.86 4.53
C HIS A 74 1.22 -3.92 4.40
N LEU A 75 1.74 -4.69 3.44
CA LEU A 75 3.17 -4.75 3.16
C LEU A 75 3.76 -3.38 2.81
N ALA A 76 3.13 -2.66 1.87
CA ALA A 76 3.60 -1.35 1.43
C ALA A 76 3.67 -0.35 2.60
N VAL A 77 2.66 -0.38 3.48
CA VAL A 77 2.57 0.48 4.66
C VAL A 77 3.63 0.14 5.71
N ILE A 78 3.86 -1.15 5.98
CA ILE A 78 4.82 -1.59 6.99
C ILE A 78 6.27 -1.37 6.52
N SER A 79 6.51 -1.54 5.22
CA SER A 79 7.82 -1.27 4.63
C SER A 79 8.07 0.22 4.37
N ASP A 80 7.07 1.10 4.59
CA ASP A 80 7.13 2.51 4.17
C ASP A 80 7.50 2.66 2.68
N TYR A 81 6.99 1.74 1.87
CA TYR A 81 7.32 1.59 0.45
C TYR A 81 6.03 1.71 -0.37
N ASP A 82 5.58 2.95 -0.59
CA ASP A 82 4.31 3.24 -1.23
C ASP A 82 4.43 4.39 -2.26
N GLY A 83 3.42 4.55 -3.12
CA GLY A 83 3.21 5.75 -3.92
C GLY A 83 4.38 6.12 -4.85
N GLU A 84 5.24 7.02 -4.38
CA GLU A 84 6.40 7.52 -5.12
C GLU A 84 7.48 6.44 -5.29
N LEU A 85 7.83 5.70 -4.25
CA LEU A 85 8.85 4.65 -4.32
C LEU A 85 8.44 3.53 -5.29
N ILE A 86 7.15 3.19 -5.31
CA ILE A 86 6.58 2.25 -6.28
C ILE A 86 6.71 2.78 -7.72
N GLN A 87 6.50 4.07 -7.94
CA GLN A 87 6.69 4.68 -9.28
C GLN A 87 8.16 4.73 -9.68
N ILE A 88 9.06 5.07 -8.76
CA ILE A 88 10.51 5.10 -8.99
C ILE A 88 11.00 3.70 -9.36
N LEU A 89 10.56 2.67 -8.63
CA LEU A 89 10.83 1.27 -8.95
C LEU A 89 10.41 0.92 -10.36
N GLY A 90 9.16 1.23 -10.74
CA GLY A 90 8.63 0.91 -12.06
C GLY A 90 9.39 1.62 -13.19
N ARG A 91 9.81 2.87 -13.00
CA ARG A 91 10.58 3.63 -14.00
C ARG A 91 12.00 3.10 -14.19
N ASN A 92 12.60 2.58 -13.11
CA ASN A 92 14.00 2.14 -13.10
C ASN A 92 14.15 0.61 -13.08
N PHE A 93 13.06 -0.14 -13.25
CA PHE A 93 13.03 -1.59 -13.02
C PHE A 93 14.12 -2.32 -13.80
N THR A 94 14.26 -2.03 -15.10
CA THR A 94 15.25 -2.68 -15.97
C THR A 94 16.69 -2.29 -15.66
N THR A 95 16.90 -1.16 -15.00
CA THR A 95 18.23 -0.72 -14.53
C THR A 95 18.59 -1.36 -13.20
N ILE A 96 17.59 -1.64 -12.35
CA ILE A 96 17.78 -2.28 -11.04
C ILE A 96 17.92 -3.80 -11.20
N PHE A 97 17.00 -4.43 -11.92
CA PHE A 97 16.97 -5.87 -12.15
C PHE A 97 17.56 -6.21 -13.53
N THR A 98 18.88 -6.26 -13.60
CA THR A 98 19.64 -6.49 -14.85
C THR A 98 19.82 -7.96 -15.19
N LYS A 99 19.66 -8.86 -14.21
CA LYS A 99 19.81 -10.30 -14.42
C LYS A 99 18.52 -10.88 -14.99
N VAL A 100 18.66 -11.85 -15.88
CA VAL A 100 17.55 -12.59 -16.50
C VAL A 100 17.75 -14.09 -16.35
N ASP A 101 16.66 -14.85 -16.45
CA ASP A 101 16.69 -16.30 -16.56
C ASP A 101 16.99 -16.75 -18.00
N GLN A 102 16.93 -18.07 -18.25
CA GLN A 102 17.17 -18.66 -19.57
C GLN A 102 16.12 -18.25 -20.62
N THR A 103 14.94 -17.80 -20.19
CA THR A 103 13.84 -17.35 -21.06
C THR A 103 13.86 -15.85 -21.32
N GLY A 104 14.78 -15.12 -20.67
CA GLY A 104 14.90 -13.66 -20.77
C GLY A 104 14.04 -12.90 -19.74
N ASN A 105 13.40 -13.59 -18.81
CA ASN A 105 12.61 -12.95 -17.75
C ASN A 105 13.53 -12.40 -16.65
N PRO A 106 13.30 -11.17 -16.15
CA PRO A 106 14.07 -10.61 -15.05
C PRO A 106 14.03 -11.49 -13.80
N ILE A 107 15.13 -11.51 -13.04
CA ILE A 107 15.22 -12.29 -11.80
C ILE A 107 15.70 -11.44 -10.61
N MET A 108 15.27 -11.84 -9.42
CA MET A 108 15.74 -11.32 -8.14
C MET A 108 16.34 -12.46 -7.31
N ASN A 109 17.61 -12.34 -6.96
CA ASN A 109 18.26 -13.27 -6.02
C ASN A 109 18.19 -12.67 -4.62
N TYR A 110 17.76 -13.46 -3.64
CA TYR A 110 17.57 -13.01 -2.26
C TYR A 110 17.95 -14.11 -1.27
N VAL A 111 18.26 -13.69 -0.05
CA VAL A 111 18.57 -14.61 1.05
C VAL A 111 17.37 -14.74 1.98
N TRP A 112 16.98 -15.97 2.28
CA TRP A 112 15.98 -16.27 3.31
C TRP A 112 16.49 -17.37 4.23
N ARG A 113 16.56 -17.07 5.54
CA ARG A 113 17.10 -17.96 6.59
C ARG A 113 18.45 -18.59 6.25
N GLY A 114 19.35 -17.78 5.68
CA GLY A 114 20.71 -18.21 5.31
C GLY A 114 20.80 -19.00 4.00
N ASN A 115 19.68 -19.30 3.34
CA ASN A 115 19.65 -19.97 2.05
C ASN A 115 19.41 -18.96 0.92
N ASN A 116 20.07 -19.19 -0.21
CA ASN A 116 19.89 -18.38 -1.41
C ASN A 116 18.67 -18.88 -2.18
N TYR A 117 17.81 -17.96 -2.59
CA TYR A 117 16.65 -18.20 -3.43
C TYR A 117 16.67 -17.26 -4.62
N GLN A 118 15.97 -17.67 -5.67
CA GLN A 118 15.76 -16.89 -6.88
C GLN A 118 14.26 -16.76 -7.12
N TYR A 119 13.82 -15.54 -7.41
CA TYR A 119 12.48 -15.25 -7.90
C TYR A 119 12.57 -14.80 -9.36
N ILE A 120 11.70 -15.35 -10.21
CA ILE A 120 11.57 -14.98 -11.61
C ILE A 120 10.31 -14.13 -11.70
N PHE A 121 10.44 -12.90 -12.21
CA PHE A 121 9.32 -12.00 -12.32
C PHE A 121 8.34 -12.47 -13.40
N GLU A 122 7.06 -12.43 -13.08
CA GLU A 122 5.98 -12.95 -13.94
C GLU A 122 5.41 -11.88 -14.88
N SER A 123 5.43 -10.61 -14.48
CA SER A 123 4.81 -9.50 -15.22
C SER A 123 5.65 -8.24 -15.29
N MET A 124 6.63 -8.05 -14.41
CA MET A 124 7.56 -6.93 -14.47
C MET A 124 8.60 -7.11 -15.59
N PRO A 125 9.04 -6.01 -16.25
CA PRO A 125 8.67 -4.61 -16.00
C PRO A 125 7.29 -4.23 -16.56
N VAL A 126 6.57 -3.34 -15.86
CA VAL A 126 5.32 -2.75 -16.37
C VAL A 126 5.42 -1.23 -16.48
N LYS A 127 4.85 -0.67 -17.56
CA LYS A 127 4.70 0.79 -17.69
C LYS A 127 3.67 1.33 -16.70
N GLY A 128 3.98 2.45 -16.05
CA GLY A 128 3.05 3.16 -15.16
C GLY A 128 2.73 2.42 -13.86
N LEU A 129 3.70 1.70 -13.28
CA LEU A 129 3.56 1.08 -11.97
C LEU A 129 3.16 2.15 -10.93
N SER A 130 2.07 1.89 -10.21
CA SER A 130 1.48 2.81 -9.25
C SER A 130 0.49 2.09 -8.35
N ASN A 131 0.09 2.72 -7.25
CA ASN A 131 -0.91 2.20 -6.32
C ASN A 131 -2.22 1.82 -7.00
N LYS A 132 -2.67 2.69 -7.93
CA LYS A 132 -3.90 2.46 -8.70
C LYS A 132 -3.79 1.21 -9.57
N LYS A 133 -2.63 0.98 -10.19
CA LYS A 133 -2.37 -0.21 -11.02
C LYS A 133 -2.31 -1.50 -10.20
N LEU A 134 -1.88 -1.41 -8.94
CA LEU A 134 -1.86 -2.50 -7.97
C LEU A 134 -3.19 -2.66 -7.19
N ASN A 135 -4.16 -1.76 -7.38
CA ASN A 135 -5.41 -1.67 -6.63
C ASN A 135 -5.24 -1.47 -5.11
N ILE A 136 -4.17 -0.80 -4.71
CA ILE A 136 -3.85 -0.50 -3.30
C ILE A 136 -4.10 0.98 -2.93
N ASP A 137 -4.76 1.73 -3.82
CA ASP A 137 -5.30 3.06 -3.55
C ASP A 137 -6.66 2.96 -2.83
N GLY A 138 -7.19 4.08 -2.30
CA GLY A 138 -8.43 4.06 -1.51
C GLY A 138 -9.65 3.46 -2.24
N ASN A 139 -9.71 3.58 -3.57
CA ASN A 139 -10.80 2.97 -4.34
C ASN A 139 -10.54 1.49 -4.62
N GLY A 140 -9.32 1.10 -4.99
CA GLY A 140 -8.92 -0.30 -5.14
C GLY A 140 -9.15 -1.09 -3.85
N LEU A 141 -8.81 -0.45 -2.74
CA LEU A 141 -9.38 -0.55 -1.38
C LEU A 141 -10.62 -1.41 -1.26
N LYS A 142 -11.68 -0.91 -1.90
CA LYS A 142 -13.08 -1.31 -1.67
C LYS A 142 -13.44 -2.64 -2.31
N LEU A 143 -12.63 -3.10 -3.26
CA LEU A 143 -12.90 -4.28 -4.04
C LEU A 143 -11.88 -5.35 -3.69
N ASP A 144 -12.36 -6.53 -3.37
CA ASP A 144 -11.47 -7.65 -3.11
C ASP A 144 -10.87 -8.13 -4.44
N LYS A 145 -9.54 -8.21 -4.47
CA LYS A 145 -8.78 -8.67 -5.63
C LYS A 145 -7.87 -9.81 -5.22
N SER A 146 -7.93 -10.90 -5.97
CA SER A 146 -6.99 -12.02 -5.82
C SER A 146 -5.60 -11.66 -6.36
N PHE A 147 -4.61 -12.51 -6.06
CA PHE A 147 -3.27 -12.37 -6.62
C PHE A 147 -3.29 -12.55 -8.14
N ASP A 148 -2.88 -11.50 -8.85
CA ASP A 148 -2.38 -11.59 -10.21
C ASP A 148 -0.84 -11.58 -10.19
N SER A 149 -0.24 -11.86 -11.34
CA SER A 149 1.22 -11.92 -11.50
C SER A 149 1.94 -10.63 -11.08
N LEU A 150 1.34 -9.46 -11.35
CA LEU A 150 1.92 -8.19 -10.93
C LEU A 150 1.91 -7.99 -9.40
N LYS A 151 0.83 -8.39 -8.72
CA LYS A 151 0.74 -8.35 -7.26
C LYS A 151 1.70 -9.36 -6.61
N ARG A 152 1.91 -10.52 -7.24
CA ARG A 152 2.92 -11.51 -6.81
C ARG A 152 4.33 -10.92 -6.91
N ASP A 153 4.67 -10.33 -8.06
CA ASP A 153 5.95 -9.66 -8.27
C ASP A 153 6.21 -8.59 -7.20
N MET A 154 5.23 -7.71 -6.97
CA MET A 154 5.36 -6.64 -5.98
C MET A 154 5.45 -7.20 -4.54
N THR A 155 4.71 -8.26 -4.22
CA THR A 155 4.78 -8.92 -2.90
C THR A 155 6.17 -9.48 -2.63
N MET A 156 6.76 -10.14 -3.63
CA MET A 156 8.12 -10.68 -3.50
C MET A 156 9.15 -9.58 -3.29
N ILE A 157 9.02 -8.45 -3.99
CA ILE A 157 9.88 -7.27 -3.78
C ILE A 157 9.74 -6.76 -2.35
N LEU A 158 8.52 -6.51 -1.87
CA LEU A 158 8.28 -5.95 -0.54
C LEU A 158 8.72 -6.88 0.61
N LEU A 159 8.72 -8.19 0.37
CA LEU A 159 9.18 -9.17 1.35
C LEU A 159 10.71 -9.31 1.38
N TYR A 160 11.36 -9.35 0.21
CA TYR A 160 12.72 -9.89 0.11
C TYR A 160 13.75 -8.96 -0.55
N ALA A 161 13.36 -7.80 -1.07
CA ALA A 161 14.33 -6.96 -1.77
C ALA A 161 15.45 -6.43 -0.86
N SER A 162 15.23 -6.28 0.45
CA SER A 162 16.28 -5.87 1.39
C SER A 162 17.40 -6.92 1.56
N THR A 163 17.09 -8.20 1.37
CA THR A 163 18.06 -9.31 1.46
C THR A 163 18.57 -9.75 0.09
N SER A 164 18.32 -8.92 -0.93
CA SER A 164 18.81 -9.12 -2.30
C SER A 164 20.11 -8.36 -2.53
N ASN A 165 20.76 -8.64 -3.66
CA ASN A 165 21.93 -7.91 -4.11
C ASN A 165 21.63 -6.49 -4.65
N ILE A 166 20.35 -6.08 -4.67
CA ILE A 166 19.88 -4.79 -5.18
C ILE A 166 19.21 -3.93 -4.11
N SER A 167 19.36 -4.28 -2.84
CA SER A 167 18.73 -3.60 -1.70
C SER A 167 19.05 -2.10 -1.62
N GLY A 168 20.26 -1.69 -2.04
CA GLY A 168 20.67 -0.28 -2.04
C GLY A 168 20.00 0.61 -3.09
N TYR A 169 19.15 0.07 -3.97
CA TYR A 169 18.46 0.83 -5.01
C TYR A 169 17.02 1.13 -4.63
N ALA A 170 16.52 2.29 -5.05
CA ALA A 170 15.10 2.68 -4.95
C ALA A 170 14.46 2.53 -3.55
N GLY A 171 15.25 2.55 -2.46
CA GLY A 171 14.76 2.37 -1.09
C GLY A 171 14.35 0.93 -0.75
N LEU A 172 14.87 -0.06 -1.48
CA LEU A 172 14.52 -1.47 -1.31
C LEU A 172 15.08 -2.11 -0.04
N ASP A 173 16.00 -1.44 0.65
CA ASP A 173 16.50 -1.79 1.98
C ASP A 173 15.39 -1.80 3.04
N ALA A 174 14.33 -1.01 2.85
CA ALA A 174 13.16 -1.01 3.72
C ALA A 174 12.27 -2.27 3.60
N CYS A 175 12.40 -3.02 2.51
CA CYS A 175 11.60 -4.21 2.19
C CYS A 175 12.13 -5.48 2.89
N LEU A 176 12.06 -5.51 4.22
CA LEU A 176 12.71 -6.52 5.08
C LEU A 176 11.80 -7.56 5.71
N LEU A 177 10.49 -7.43 5.57
CA LEU A 177 9.53 -8.22 6.34
C LEU A 177 9.69 -9.73 6.11
N GLY A 178 10.06 -10.15 4.91
CA GLY A 178 10.33 -11.55 4.56
C GLY A 178 11.47 -12.17 5.37
N SER A 179 12.48 -11.39 5.76
CA SER A 179 13.60 -11.85 6.60
C SER A 179 13.16 -12.20 8.03
N LEU A 180 12.04 -11.65 8.50
CA LEU A 180 11.49 -11.87 9.84
C LEU A 180 10.56 -13.09 9.89
N LEU A 181 10.19 -13.67 8.75
CA LEU A 181 9.27 -14.81 8.69
C LEU A 181 9.83 -16.02 9.44
N GLY A 182 9.06 -16.52 10.42
CA GLY A 182 9.46 -17.57 11.36
C GLY A 182 10.04 -17.10 12.68
N ASN A 183 10.28 -15.79 12.84
CA ASN A 183 10.57 -15.19 14.13
C ASN A 183 9.34 -14.40 14.58
N GLU A 184 8.38 -15.10 15.18
CA GLU A 184 7.05 -14.56 15.54
C GLU A 184 7.17 -13.29 16.41
N VAL A 185 8.07 -13.29 17.40
CA VAL A 185 8.30 -12.16 18.32
C VAL A 185 8.87 -10.94 17.59
N ALA A 186 9.88 -11.13 16.74
CA ALA A 186 10.49 -10.03 15.99
C ALA A 186 9.52 -9.45 14.96
N LEU A 187 8.78 -10.33 14.28
CA LEU A 187 7.78 -9.97 13.29
C LEU A 187 6.67 -9.13 13.90
N GLU A 188 6.04 -9.62 14.98
CA GLU A 188 4.94 -8.92 15.64
C GLU A 188 5.38 -7.56 16.17
N ARG A 189 6.55 -7.50 16.83
CA ARG A 189 7.14 -6.25 17.32
C ARG A 189 7.34 -5.24 16.19
N HIS A 190 7.93 -5.67 15.07
CA HIS A 190 8.19 -4.81 13.93
C HIS A 190 6.88 -4.26 13.34
N ILE A 191 5.89 -5.12 13.14
CA ILE A 191 4.60 -4.74 12.58
C ILE A 191 3.89 -3.73 13.50
N LYS A 192 3.75 -4.04 14.79
CA LYS A 192 3.06 -3.16 15.76
C LYS A 192 3.72 -1.79 15.86
N GLN A 193 5.05 -1.73 15.88
CA GLN A 193 5.79 -0.45 15.88
C GLN A 193 5.49 0.38 14.61
N ARG A 194 5.47 -0.25 13.44
CA ARG A 194 5.17 0.44 12.18
C ARG A 194 3.74 0.96 12.15
N TYR A 195 2.75 0.21 12.64
CA TYR A 195 1.37 0.70 12.72
C TYR A 195 1.20 1.89 13.66
N ILE A 196 1.95 1.97 14.77
CA ILE A 196 1.95 3.16 15.64
C ILE A 196 2.45 4.40 14.87
N VAL A 197 3.52 4.26 14.08
CA VAL A 197 4.06 5.35 13.27
C VAL A 197 3.08 5.73 12.15
N VAL A 198 2.53 4.74 11.45
CA VAL A 198 1.56 4.92 10.38
C VAL A 198 0.30 5.59 10.91
N SER A 199 -0.21 5.22 12.09
CA SER A 199 -1.36 5.86 12.74
C SER A 199 -1.16 7.39 12.89
N ARG A 200 0.04 7.83 13.24
CA ARG A 200 0.37 9.27 13.37
C ARG A 200 0.40 10.00 12.02
N ILE A 201 1.07 9.42 11.03
CA ILE A 201 1.18 10.00 9.67
C ILE A 201 -0.20 10.07 9.02
N THR A 202 -0.97 8.99 9.18
CA THR A 202 -2.28 8.86 8.58
C THR A 202 -3.35 9.70 9.27
N GLY A 203 -3.22 9.98 10.57
CA GLY A 203 -4.02 11.02 11.25
C GLY A 203 -3.87 12.40 10.60
N GLY A 204 -2.64 12.78 10.23
CA GLY A 204 -2.37 14.00 9.45
C GLY A 204 -2.96 13.95 8.03
N ALA A 205 -2.80 12.83 7.33
CA ALA A 205 -3.38 12.64 6.00
C ALA A 205 -4.92 12.66 6.00
N ASN A 206 -5.55 12.12 7.05
CA ASN A 206 -7.00 12.13 7.25
C ASN A 206 -7.53 13.56 7.42
N ALA A 207 -6.84 14.38 8.22
CA ALA A 207 -7.16 15.81 8.37
C ALA A 207 -7.04 16.56 7.02
N ASN A 208 -6.03 16.24 6.22
CA ASN A 208 -5.85 16.82 4.88
C ASN A 208 -6.95 16.41 3.90
N SER A 209 -7.34 15.13 3.88
CA SER A 209 -8.45 14.60 3.07
C SER A 209 -9.77 15.30 3.37
N LEU A 210 -10.09 15.47 4.66
CA LEU A 210 -11.26 16.23 5.12
C LEU A 210 -11.23 17.68 4.62
N GLY A 211 -10.07 18.33 4.68
CA GLY A 211 -9.86 19.67 4.11
C GLY A 211 -10.17 19.73 2.62
N GLN A 212 -9.70 18.77 1.83
CA GLN A 212 -9.97 18.69 0.39
C GLN A 212 -11.44 18.39 0.08
N LEU A 213 -12.09 17.52 0.86
CA LEU A 213 -13.52 17.23 0.73
C LEU A 213 -14.36 18.50 0.97
N ALA A 214 -14.04 19.28 2.01
CA ALA A 214 -14.71 20.57 2.26
C ALA A 214 -14.50 21.56 1.10
N GLN A 215 -13.27 21.68 0.59
CA GLN A 215 -12.99 22.54 -0.57
C GLN A 215 -13.79 22.11 -1.81
N ASN A 216 -13.82 20.82 -2.11
CA ASN A 216 -14.57 20.28 -3.24
C ASN A 216 -16.08 20.48 -3.08
N TYR A 217 -16.61 20.35 -1.85
CA TYR A 217 -18.01 20.66 -1.55
C TYR A 217 -18.33 22.13 -1.86
N ILE A 218 -17.50 23.07 -1.38
CA ILE A 218 -17.67 24.51 -1.64
C ILE A 218 -17.60 24.80 -3.15
N VAL A 219 -16.61 24.23 -3.86
CA VAL A 219 -16.48 24.40 -5.32
C VAL A 219 -17.71 23.86 -6.06
N LYS A 220 -18.28 22.72 -5.64
CA LYS A 220 -19.52 22.19 -6.23
C LYS A 220 -20.71 23.11 -5.96
N TYR A 221 -20.87 23.58 -4.72
CA TYR A 221 -21.94 24.49 -4.34
C TYR A 221 -21.93 25.79 -5.16
N LEU A 222 -20.74 26.35 -5.39
CA LEU A 222 -20.53 27.57 -6.18
C LEU A 222 -20.65 27.38 -7.71
N LYS A 223 -20.67 26.13 -8.21
CA LYS A 223 -20.78 25.81 -9.65
C LYS A 223 -22.19 25.37 -10.09
N VAL A 224 -22.99 24.84 -9.17
CA VAL A 224 -24.33 24.30 -9.44
C VAL A 224 -25.41 25.39 -9.43
N ASN A 225 -25.05 26.60 -9.02
CA ASN A 225 -25.85 27.81 -9.07
C ASN A 225 -25.10 28.92 -9.83
#